data_AF-A0A9D5AA27-F1
#
_entry.id   AF-A0A9D5AA27-F1
#
_cell.length_a   1.000
_cell.length_b   1.000
_cell.length_c   1.000
_cell.angle_alpha   90.00
_cell.angle_beta   90.00
_cell.angle_gamma   90.00
#
_symmetry.space_group_name_H-M   'P 1'
#
loop_
_entity.id
_entity.type
_entity.pdbx_description
1 polymer ?
#
loop_
_entity_poly.entity_id
_entity_poly.type
_entity_poly.pdbx_seq_one_letter_code
_entity_poly.pdbx_strand_id
1 'polypeptide(L)'
;MSSSCQKKVAGDIPFPKSQISSLLQLFSLTKDTHQGARLQNYIVLDISNDIYAPKWVACHPRPYPYALYYCHYLDIGSKIFKVLLKGEYGDIMDALGICHLDTSDMNPNNFIFELLGIKPGEAQLCHFFPVKHVIWMPTPSNATK
;
A
#
# COMPACT_ATOMS: atom_id res chain seq x y z
N MET A 1 22.64 -18.33 29.80
CA MET A 1 23.03 -16.90 29.87
C MET A 1 23.00 -16.35 28.45
N SER A 2 21.80 -16.08 27.90
CA SER A 2 21.17 -14.75 27.81
C SER A 2 22.12 -13.65 27.33
N SER A 3 22.04 -13.31 26.04
CA SER A 3 22.44 -11.99 25.55
C SER A 3 21.62 -11.64 24.31
N SER A 4 20.43 -11.11 24.60
CA SER A 4 19.71 -10.05 23.88
C SER A 4 19.70 -10.11 22.34
N CYS A 5 18.62 -10.64 21.78
CA CYS A 5 18.21 -10.35 20.42
C CYS A 5 17.82 -8.86 20.37
N GLN A 6 18.76 -7.99 20.00
CA GLN A 6 18.51 -6.56 19.88
C GLN A 6 17.43 -6.33 18.81
N LYS A 7 16.26 -5.85 19.24
CA LYS A 7 15.23 -5.26 18.38
C LYS A 7 15.82 -4.01 17.71
N LYS A 8 16.53 -4.16 16.59
CA LYS A 8 16.83 -3.03 15.70
C LYS A 8 15.65 -2.86 14.73
N VAL A 9 14.78 -1.93 15.09
CA VAL A 9 13.78 -1.34 14.19
C VAL A 9 14.40 -0.12 13.52
N ALA A 10 13.96 0.14 12.29
CA ALA A 10 14.23 1.29 11.43
C ALA A 10 15.55 1.22 10.63
N GLY A 11 15.49 0.55 9.48
CA GLY A 11 16.21 1.06 8.31
C GLY A 11 15.55 2.39 7.91
N ASP A 12 16.37 3.40 7.69
CA ASP A 12 15.95 4.78 7.45
C ASP A 12 14.91 4.87 6.31
N ILE A 13 13.66 5.17 6.66
CA ILE A 13 12.69 5.65 5.67
C ILE A 13 13.27 6.97 5.14
N PRO A 14 13.32 7.20 3.81
CA PRO A 14 13.96 8.39 3.24
C PRO A 14 13.11 9.66 3.42
N PHE A 15 12.60 9.89 4.63
CA PHE A 15 12.03 11.15 5.05
C PHE A 15 13.01 11.82 6.00
N PRO A 16 13.30 13.12 5.81
CA PRO A 16 13.96 13.92 6.83
C PRO A 16 13.24 13.73 8.17
N LYS A 17 13.97 13.60 9.29
CA LYS A 17 13.34 13.48 10.63
C LYS A 17 12.34 14.62 10.91
N SER A 18 12.51 15.78 10.26
CA SER A 18 11.58 16.91 10.30
C SER A 18 10.23 16.66 9.59
N GLN A 19 10.15 15.76 8.61
CA GLN A 19 8.91 15.36 7.95
C GLN A 19 8.18 14.21 8.67
N ILE A 20 8.85 13.49 9.58
CA ILE A 20 8.20 12.50 10.48
C ILE A 20 7.20 13.20 11.43
N SER A 21 7.33 14.51 11.63
CA SER A 21 6.37 15.34 12.37
C SER A 21 5.04 15.56 11.62
N SER A 22 4.97 15.27 10.32
CA SER A 22 3.69 15.14 9.63
C SER A 22 3.11 13.78 10.02
N LEU A 23 1.94 13.77 10.65
CA LEU A 23 1.27 12.52 11.00
C LEU A 23 1.20 11.63 9.76
N LEU A 24 1.85 10.46 9.80
CA LEU A 24 1.74 9.47 8.73
C LEU A 24 0.49 8.62 8.99
N GLN A 25 -0.36 8.44 7.98
CA GLN A 25 -1.44 7.45 8.05
C GLN A 25 -0.87 6.08 7.68
N LEU A 26 -0.96 5.13 8.61
CA LEU A 26 -0.66 3.72 8.39
C LEU A 26 -1.93 3.02 7.93
N PHE A 27 -1.92 2.45 6.73
CA PHE A 27 -2.90 1.44 6.34
C PHE A 27 -2.23 0.08 6.30
N SER A 28 -2.78 -0.84 7.08
CA SER A 28 -2.36 -2.24 7.12
C SER A 28 -3.58 -3.12 6.94
N LEU A 29 -3.50 -4.04 5.99
CA LEU A 29 -4.48 -5.09 5.75
C LEU A 29 -4.39 -6.14 6.86
N THR A 30 -5.20 -6.00 7.91
CA THR A 30 -5.32 -7.03 8.95
C THR A 30 -6.40 -8.04 8.55
N LYS A 31 -5.98 -9.26 8.22
CA LYS A 31 -6.91 -10.38 8.06
C LYS A 31 -7.20 -10.96 9.45
N ASP A 32 -8.38 -10.69 10.01
CA ASP A 32 -8.89 -11.43 11.17
C ASP A 32 -9.53 -12.72 10.67
N THR A 33 -8.72 -13.70 10.27
CA THR A 33 -9.25 -15.01 9.91
C THR A 33 -8.32 -16.11 10.43
N HIS A 34 -8.91 -17.06 11.14
CA HIS A 34 -8.25 -18.22 11.73
C HIS A 34 -7.67 -19.20 10.69
N GLN A 35 -8.02 -19.05 9.42
CA GLN A 35 -7.43 -19.78 8.30
C GLN A 35 -6.84 -18.77 7.32
N GLY A 36 -5.60 -19.00 6.87
CA GLY A 36 -4.83 -18.11 6.00
C GLY A 36 -5.57 -17.61 4.76
N ALA A 37 -4.99 -16.65 4.03
CA ALA A 37 -5.58 -16.09 2.81
C ALA A 37 -5.76 -17.17 1.72
N ARG A 38 -6.91 -17.85 1.71
CA ARG A 38 -7.35 -18.73 0.62
C ARG A 38 -7.70 -17.86 -0.58
N LEU A 39 -7.33 -18.33 -1.78
CA LEU A 39 -7.83 -17.75 -3.03
C LEU A 39 -9.34 -17.92 -3.04
N GLN A 40 -10.08 -16.82 -3.18
CA GLN A 40 -11.54 -16.80 -3.14
C GLN A 40 -12.08 -15.61 -3.94
N ASN A 41 -13.37 -15.66 -4.27
CA ASN A 41 -14.07 -14.52 -4.84
C ASN A 41 -14.44 -13.51 -3.76
N TYR A 42 -14.45 -12.23 -4.14
CA TYR A 42 -14.81 -11.12 -3.26
C TYR A 42 -15.87 -10.23 -3.89
N ILE A 43 -16.77 -9.73 -3.06
CA ILE A 43 -17.76 -8.72 -3.40
C ILE A 43 -17.33 -7.39 -2.77
N VAL A 44 -17.35 -6.32 -3.57
CA VAL A 44 -17.14 -4.96 -3.08
C VAL A 44 -18.41 -4.50 -2.39
N LEU A 45 -18.32 -4.21 -1.09
CA LEU A 45 -19.44 -3.69 -0.30
C LEU A 45 -19.45 -2.16 -0.26
N ASP A 46 -18.28 -1.56 -0.09
CA ASP A 46 -18.15 -0.11 0.03
C ASP A 46 -16.75 0.36 -0.43
N ILE A 47 -16.65 1.61 -0.88
CA ILE A 47 -15.41 2.26 -1.27
C ILE A 47 -15.36 3.63 -0.58
N SER A 48 -14.30 3.89 0.18
CA SER A 48 -14.11 5.20 0.83
C SER A 48 -13.88 6.30 -0.21
N ASN A 49 -14.04 7.56 0.22
CA ASN A 49 -13.49 8.69 -0.54
C ASN A 49 -11.99 8.48 -0.80
N ASP A 50 -11.54 8.96 -1.96
CA ASP A 50 -10.13 8.87 -2.33
C ASP A 50 -9.28 9.83 -1.50
N ILE A 51 -8.07 9.38 -1.19
CA ILE A 51 -7.06 10.16 -0.51
C ILE A 51 -5.97 10.46 -1.52
N TYR A 52 -5.81 11.74 -1.86
CA TYR A 52 -4.73 12.17 -2.75
C TYR A 52 -3.38 12.03 -2.04
N ALA A 53 -2.52 11.20 -2.61
CA ALA A 53 -1.23 10.82 -2.07
C ALA A 53 -0.16 10.99 -3.17
N PRO A 54 0.36 12.21 -3.38
CA PRO A 54 1.40 12.45 -4.38
C PRO A 54 2.72 11.76 -4.01
N LYS A 55 2.96 11.57 -2.70
CA LYS A 55 4.17 10.97 -2.14
C LYS A 55 3.79 9.93 -1.11
N TRP A 56 4.36 8.74 -1.22
CA TRP A 56 4.04 7.63 -0.32
C TRP A 56 5.16 6.59 -0.30
N VAL A 57 5.15 5.74 0.73
CA VAL A 57 6.07 4.63 0.89
C VAL A 57 5.26 3.34 0.93
N ALA A 58 5.54 2.44 0.00
CA ALA A 58 5.05 1.07 0.07
C ALA A 58 6.04 0.21 0.86
N CYS A 59 5.53 -0.69 1.68
CA CYS A 59 6.30 -1.66 2.43
C CYS A 59 5.73 -3.07 2.18
N HIS A 60 6.56 -3.93 1.61
CA HIS A 60 6.22 -5.30 1.23
C HIS A 60 6.77 -6.30 2.26
N PRO A 61 5.94 -7.18 2.84
CA PRO A 61 6.42 -8.20 3.76
C PRO A 61 7.34 -9.18 3.05
N ARG A 62 8.44 -9.57 3.71
CA ARG A 62 9.37 -10.59 3.22
C ARG A 62 9.09 -11.92 3.91
N PRO A 63 9.28 -13.07 3.22
CA PRO A 63 9.13 -14.39 3.83
C PRO A 63 10.30 -14.64 4.78
N TYR A 64 10.17 -14.16 6.01
CA TYR A 64 11.16 -14.27 7.07
C TYR A 64 10.48 -14.61 8.40
N PRO A 65 11.12 -15.33 9.35
CA PRO A 65 10.51 -15.72 10.62
C PRO A 65 10.08 -14.56 11.53
N TYR A 66 10.55 -13.35 11.22
CA TYR A 66 10.22 -12.12 11.93
C TYR A 66 9.58 -11.12 10.97
N ALA A 67 8.83 -10.15 11.51
CA ALA A 67 8.23 -9.07 10.73
C ALA A 67 9.33 -8.23 10.05
N LEU A 68 9.60 -8.53 8.78
CA LEU A 68 10.56 -7.84 7.94
C LEU A 68 9.83 -7.30 6.72
N TYR A 69 10.01 -6.01 6.46
CA TYR A 69 9.43 -5.32 5.32
C TYR A 69 10.55 -4.77 4.43
N TYR A 70 10.38 -4.93 3.12
CA TYR A 70 11.13 -4.18 2.12
C TYR A 70 10.30 -2.98 1.70
N CYS A 71 10.80 -1.78 1.96
CA CYS A 71 10.07 -0.54 1.66
C CYS A 71 10.73 0.23 0.52
N HIS A 72 9.91 0.93 -0.27
CA HIS A 72 10.38 1.86 -1.29
C HIS A 72 9.51 3.13 -1.31
N TYR A 73 10.14 4.26 -1.64
CA TYR A 73 9.50 5.57 -1.76
C TYR A 73 9.12 5.83 -3.20
N LEU A 74 7.91 6.36 -3.40
CA LEU A 74 7.38 6.71 -4.70
C LEU A 74 6.80 8.12 -4.65
N ASP A 75 7.15 8.90 -5.67
CA ASP A 75 6.66 10.27 -5.93
C ASP A 75 5.90 10.26 -7.26
N ILE A 76 4.87 9.42 -7.30
CA ILE A 76 4.01 9.25 -8.47
C ILE A 76 2.64 9.70 -8.01
N GLY A 77 2.10 10.75 -8.63
CA GLY A 77 0.77 11.29 -8.31
C GLY A 77 -0.25 10.16 -8.20
N SER A 78 -0.69 9.83 -6.99
CA SER A 78 -1.54 8.67 -6.74
C SER A 78 -2.77 9.01 -5.90
N LYS A 79 -3.80 8.19 -6.01
CA LYS A 79 -4.99 8.20 -5.16
C LYS A 79 -5.12 6.87 -4.46
N ILE A 80 -5.36 6.90 -3.16
CA ILE A 80 -5.52 5.70 -2.33
C ILE A 80 -6.95 5.63 -1.82
N PHE A 81 -7.54 4.44 -1.81
CA PHE A 81 -8.91 4.20 -1.38
C PHE A 81 -8.97 2.94 -0.52
N LYS A 82 -9.79 2.99 0.53
CA LYS A 82 -10.18 1.79 1.28
C LYS A 82 -11.37 1.16 0.61
N VAL A 83 -11.38 -0.16 0.53
CA VAL A 83 -12.48 -0.92 -0.08
C VAL A 83 -12.91 -1.98 0.91
N LEU A 84 -14.14 -1.93 1.36
CA LEU A 84 -14.70 -2.98 2.19
C LEU A 84 -15.06 -4.16 1.29
N LEU A 85 -14.41 -5.30 1.50
CA LEU A 85 -14.64 -6.53 0.76
C LEU A 85 -15.32 -7.59 1.62
N LYS A 86 -16.22 -8.36 1.00
CA LYS A 86 -16.78 -9.58 1.57
C LYS A 86 -16.35 -10.78 0.74
N GLY A 87 -15.65 -11.73 1.37
CA GLY A 87 -15.29 -13.00 0.77
C GLY A 87 -16.49 -13.93 0.66
N GLU A 88 -16.44 -14.86 -0.29
CA GLU A 88 -17.49 -15.87 -0.49
C GLU A 88 -17.71 -16.77 0.75
N TYR A 89 -16.68 -16.93 1.59
CA TYR A 89 -16.77 -17.66 2.86
C TYR A 89 -17.28 -16.81 4.04
N GLY A 90 -17.72 -15.57 3.79
CA GLY A 90 -18.31 -14.69 4.80
C GLY A 90 -17.30 -13.78 5.53
N ASP A 91 -16.00 -13.91 5.24
CA ASP A 91 -14.98 -13.00 5.74
C ASP A 91 -15.27 -11.56 5.29
N ILE A 92 -15.13 -10.59 6.19
CA ILE A 92 -15.19 -9.16 5.86
C ILE A 92 -13.81 -8.57 6.14
N MET A 93 -13.28 -7.80 5.18
CA MET A 93 -11.96 -7.18 5.33
C MET A 93 -11.89 -5.85 4.60
N ASP A 94 -11.14 -4.91 5.17
CA ASP A 94 -10.73 -3.71 4.46
C ASP A 94 -9.59 -4.06 3.50
N ALA A 95 -9.78 -3.83 2.20
CA ALA A 95 -8.77 -3.82 1.16
C ALA A 95 -8.23 -2.40 0.96
N LEU A 96 -6.97 -2.28 0.54
CA LEU A 96 -6.37 -1.01 0.14
C LEU A 96 -6.14 -1.03 -1.36
N GLY A 97 -6.71 -0.07 -2.08
CA GLY A 97 -6.45 0.15 -3.49
C GLY A 97 -5.69 1.44 -3.71
N ILE A 98 -4.89 1.46 -4.78
CA ILE A 98 -4.18 2.64 -5.26
C ILE A 98 -4.42 2.80 -6.76
N CYS A 99 -4.51 4.04 -7.20
CA CYS A 99 -4.46 4.43 -8.60
C CYS A 99 -3.31 5.39 -8.82
N HIS A 100 -2.42 5.07 -9.75
CA HIS A 100 -1.38 5.96 -10.26
C HIS A 100 -1.98 6.82 -11.37
N LEU A 101 -2.04 8.13 -11.15
CA LEU A 101 -2.68 9.10 -12.04
C LEU A 101 -1.81 9.47 -13.23
N ASP A 102 -0.49 9.47 -13.03
CA ASP A 102 0.50 9.69 -14.07
C ASP A 102 1.47 8.51 -14.09
N THR A 103 1.46 7.78 -15.20
CA THR A 103 2.29 6.59 -15.39
C THR A 103 3.49 6.87 -16.30
N SER A 104 3.71 8.12 -16.72
CA SER A 104 4.72 8.51 -17.72
C SER A 104 6.14 8.14 -17.30
N ASP A 105 6.44 8.25 -16.01
CA ASP A 105 7.77 7.93 -15.45
C ASP A 105 7.96 6.45 -15.09
N MET A 106 6.93 5.62 -15.28
CA MET A 106 7.05 4.18 -15.03
C MET A 106 7.91 3.50 -16.09
N ASN A 107 8.65 2.46 -15.67
CA ASN A 107 9.49 1.70 -16.58
C ASN A 107 8.67 1.10 -17.74
N PRO A 108 8.94 1.47 -19.01
CA PRO A 108 8.18 0.98 -20.17
C PRO A 108 8.28 -0.54 -20.37
N ASN A 109 9.32 -1.17 -19.82
CA ASN A 109 9.51 -2.63 -19.88
C ASN A 109 8.80 -3.36 -18.73
N ASN A 110 7.98 -2.67 -17.92
CA ASN A 110 7.16 -3.34 -16.92
C ASN A 110 6.08 -4.17 -17.61
N PHE A 111 5.97 -5.45 -17.24
CA PHE A 111 5.03 -6.40 -17.84
C PHE A 111 3.57 -5.94 -17.83
N ILE A 112 3.19 -5.02 -16.92
CA ILE A 112 1.83 -4.50 -16.82
C ILE A 112 1.41 -3.74 -18.09
N PHE A 113 2.36 -3.07 -18.76
CA PHE A 113 2.10 -2.31 -19.99
C PHE A 113 1.83 -3.24 -21.17
N GLU A 114 2.58 -4.35 -21.25
CA GLU A 114 2.33 -5.40 -22.24
C GLU A 114 0.97 -6.08 -22.00
N LEU A 115 0.67 -6.43 -20.76
CA LEU A 115 -0.58 -7.10 -20.38
C LEU A 115 -1.82 -6.25 -20.71
N LEU A 116 -1.74 -4.93 -20.51
CA LEU A 116 -2.85 -4.00 -20.72
C LEU A 116 -2.86 -3.38 -22.12
N GLY A 117 -1.82 -3.60 -22.93
CA GLY A 117 -1.71 -3.06 -24.28
C GLY A 117 -1.61 -1.53 -24.32
N ILE A 118 -1.03 -0.92 -23.28
CA ILE A 118 -0.86 0.54 -23.14
C ILE A 118 0.61 0.88 -22.89
N LYS A 119 1.01 2.13 -23.12
CA LYS A 119 2.34 2.65 -22.78
C LYS A 119 2.30 3.53 -21.53
N PRO A 120 3.46 3.74 -20.87
CA PRO A 120 3.60 4.78 -19.84
C PRO A 120 3.00 6.12 -20.30
N GLY A 121 2.17 6.72 -19.46
CA GLY A 121 1.55 8.03 -19.69
C GLY A 121 0.24 8.00 -20.49
N GLU A 122 -0.15 6.87 -21.10
CA GLU A 122 -1.40 6.78 -21.88
C GLU A 122 -2.65 6.64 -20.99
N ALA A 123 -2.50 6.03 -19.81
CA ALA A 123 -3.61 5.81 -18.90
C ALA A 123 -3.18 5.75 -17.43
N GLN A 124 -4.15 5.99 -16.55
CA GLN A 124 -4.01 5.72 -15.11
C GLN A 124 -4.02 4.21 -14.85
N LEU A 125 -3.26 3.76 -13.85
CA LEU A 125 -3.15 2.36 -13.46
C LEU A 125 -3.60 2.17 -12.03
N CYS A 126 -4.59 1.29 -11.81
CA CYS A 126 -5.13 1.00 -10.48
C CYS A 126 -4.91 -0.46 -10.10
N HIS A 127 -4.56 -0.71 -8.83
CA HIS A 127 -4.44 -2.06 -8.29
C HIS A 127 -4.75 -2.11 -6.79
N PHE A 128 -5.05 -3.31 -6.31
CA PHE A 128 -5.13 -3.60 -4.87
C PHE A 128 -3.77 -3.97 -4.29
N PHE A 129 -3.53 -3.62 -3.04
CA PHE A 129 -2.40 -4.13 -2.29
C PHE A 129 -2.67 -5.54 -1.77
N PRO A 130 -1.70 -6.45 -1.83
CA PRO A 130 -1.86 -7.76 -1.22
C PRO A 130 -1.95 -7.65 0.31
N VAL A 131 -2.53 -8.66 0.95
CA VAL A 131 -2.68 -8.70 2.41
C VAL A 131 -1.33 -8.49 3.12
N LYS A 132 -1.35 -7.84 4.28
CA LYS A 132 -0.18 -7.48 5.10
C LYS A 132 0.81 -6.50 4.46
N HIS A 133 0.49 -5.93 3.30
CA HIS A 133 1.24 -4.80 2.79
C HIS A 133 0.86 -3.53 3.53
N VAL A 134 1.82 -2.62 3.62
CA VAL A 134 1.68 -1.37 4.35
C VAL A 134 1.96 -0.21 3.42
N ILE A 135 1.11 0.82 3.47
CA ILE A 135 1.40 2.12 2.88
C ILE A 135 1.53 3.15 3.99
N TRP A 136 2.55 3.99 3.86
CA TRP A 136 2.70 5.23 4.61
C TRP A 136 2.56 6.41 3.67
N MET A 137 1.76 7.39 4.05
CA MET A 137 1.64 8.64 3.32
C MET A 137 1.49 9.80 4.31
N PRO A 138 1.90 11.02 3.94
CA PRO A 138 1.58 12.21 4.71
C PRO A 138 0.07 12.32 4.92
N THR A 139 -0.40 12.70 6.11
CA THR A 139 -1.80 13.11 6.27
C THR A 139 -2.09 14.20 5.25
N PRO A 140 -3.24 14.14 4.55
CA PRO A 140 -3.74 15.28 3.82
C PRO A 140 -3.73 16.47 4.78
N SER A 141 -2.95 17.50 4.46
CA SER A 141 -3.09 18.75 5.21
C SER A 141 -4.53 19.19 5.01
N ASN A 142 -5.27 19.42 6.10
CA ASN A 142 -6.47 20.25 6.04
C ASN A 142 -6.03 21.68 5.69
N ALA A 143 -5.52 21.87 4.47
CA ALA A 143 -5.44 23.17 3.85
C ALA A 143 -6.89 23.48 3.49
N THR A 144 -7.54 24.14 4.45
CA THR A 144 -8.76 24.93 4.26
C THR A 144 -8.81 25.46 2.83
N LYS A 145 -9.82 24.98 2.09
CA LYS A 145 -10.34 25.72 0.95
C LYS A 145 -11.16 26.90 1.47
#